data_AF-A0A1I3U9C3-F1
#
_entry.id   AF-A0A1I3U9C3-F1
#
_cell.length_a   1.000
_cell.length_b   1.000
_cell.length_c   1.000
_cell.angle_alpha   90.00
_cell.angle_beta   90.00
_cell.angle_gamma   90.00
#
_symmetry.space_group_name_H-M   'P 1'
#
loop_
_entity.id
_entity.type
_entity.pdbx_description
1 polymer ?
#
loop_
_entity_poly.entity_id
_entity_poly.type
_entity_poly.pdbx_seq_one_letter_code
_entity_poly.pdbx_strand_id
1 'polypeptide(L)'
;MRTHPRGRLAAAAALSATLLLTACSGDQGVDPSTADWPAAVTPADADGEFWVVWTAIAENGDDPALATEVERLADEGYEVDPWAPSCQSGAQDALSGLTGYGEPVGVGVAFGSEEDAGVFDTRDEGSTVSITKGTWTC
;
A
#
# COMPACT_ATOMS: atom_id res chain seq x y z
N MET A 1 -19.00 30.53 66.26
CA MET A 1 -18.91 31.50 65.15
C MET A 1 -17.48 31.51 64.61
N ARG A 2 -17.36 31.59 63.27
CA ARG A 2 -16.16 31.90 62.44
C ARG A 2 -15.21 30.72 62.13
N THR A 3 -15.42 30.01 61.00
CA THR A 3 -14.99 30.26 59.59
C THR A 3 -13.58 29.75 59.27
N HIS A 4 -13.51 28.71 58.43
CA HIS A 4 -12.31 28.30 57.69
C HIS A 4 -11.88 29.34 56.66
N PRO A 5 -10.61 29.32 56.27
CA PRO A 5 -10.31 29.31 54.84
C PRO A 5 -9.28 28.24 54.45
N ARG A 6 -9.56 27.64 53.29
CA ARG A 6 -8.72 26.74 52.50
C ARG A 6 -7.56 27.51 51.86
N GLY A 7 -6.41 26.86 51.64
CA GLY A 7 -5.31 27.44 50.88
C GLY A 7 -4.22 26.45 50.42
N ARG A 8 -4.40 25.94 49.18
CA ARG A 8 -3.41 25.68 48.10
C ARG A 8 -2.27 24.65 48.37
N LEU A 9 -2.24 23.50 47.66
CA LEU A 9 -1.61 23.27 46.33
C LEU A 9 -0.12 23.66 46.33
N ALA A 10 0.86 22.87 45.88
CA ALA A 10 0.94 21.56 45.25
C ALA A 10 2.42 21.12 45.35
N ALA A 11 2.72 19.82 45.38
CA ALA A 11 4.07 19.33 45.10
C ALA A 11 3.94 18.09 44.23
N ALA A 12 4.46 18.24 43.01
CA ALA A 12 4.52 17.23 41.97
C ALA A 12 5.36 16.03 42.42
N ALA A 13 4.89 14.83 42.13
CA ALA A 13 5.71 13.63 42.07
C ALA A 13 5.38 12.94 40.74
N ALA A 14 6.25 13.18 39.75
CA ALA A 14 6.28 12.46 38.50
C ALA A 14 6.66 11.00 38.80
N LEU A 15 5.70 10.09 38.64
CA LEU A 15 5.94 8.64 38.65
C LEU A 15 6.08 8.19 37.20
N SER A 16 7.29 8.32 36.69
CA SER A 16 7.76 7.60 35.51
C SER A 16 8.19 6.21 35.96
N ALA A 17 7.40 5.18 35.65
CA ALA A 17 7.87 3.80 35.71
C ALA A 17 6.97 2.87 34.88
N THR A 18 7.39 2.71 33.62
CA THR A 18 7.55 1.41 32.95
C THR A 18 6.34 0.46 32.97
N LEU A 19 5.45 0.66 32.00
CA LEU A 19 4.61 -0.43 31.50
C LEU A 19 5.51 -1.46 30.81
N LEU A 20 5.89 -2.48 31.56
CA LEU A 20 6.38 -3.77 31.07
C LEU A 20 5.23 -4.47 30.34
N LEU A 21 4.95 -4.05 29.11
CA LEU A 21 4.13 -4.84 28.19
C LEU A 21 5.04 -5.90 27.57
N THR A 22 4.99 -7.07 28.19
CA THR A 22 5.15 -8.41 27.60
C THR A 22 5.60 -8.40 26.13
N ALA A 23 6.90 -8.62 25.95
CA ALA A 23 7.49 -9.03 24.69
C ALA A 23 6.81 -10.32 24.20
N CYS A 24 5.99 -10.20 23.16
CA CYS A 24 5.73 -11.30 22.26
C CYS A 24 6.96 -11.45 21.37
N SER A 25 7.71 -12.54 21.55
CA SER A 25 8.70 -12.95 20.56
C SER A 25 7.99 -13.37 19.28
N GLY A 26 8.18 -12.62 18.19
CA GLY A 26 7.70 -12.97 16.86
C GLY A 26 7.94 -11.83 15.89
N ASP A 27 9.07 -11.89 15.20
CA ASP A 27 9.48 -11.00 14.10
C ASP A 27 9.74 -9.53 14.47
N GLN A 28 10.90 -9.00 14.09
CA GLN A 28 11.10 -7.54 14.03
C GLN A 28 10.40 -7.00 12.77
N GLY A 29 9.14 -7.38 12.58
CA GLY A 29 8.34 -6.92 11.46
C GLY A 29 8.14 -5.41 11.58
N VAL A 30 8.58 -4.69 10.56
CA VAL A 30 8.16 -3.30 10.37
C VAL A 30 6.64 -3.30 10.26
N ASP A 31 5.97 -2.42 11.00
CA ASP A 31 4.53 -2.22 10.83
C ASP A 31 4.31 -1.53 9.48
N PRO A 32 3.76 -2.22 8.46
CA PRO A 32 3.65 -1.70 7.10
C PRO A 32 2.83 -0.41 7.03
N SER A 33 1.87 -0.23 7.95
CA SER A 33 1.04 0.99 8.03
C SER A 33 1.83 2.24 8.45
N THR A 34 3.02 2.06 9.02
CA THR A 34 3.91 3.15 9.47
C THR A 34 5.25 3.22 8.72
N ALA A 35 5.52 2.25 7.85
CA ALA A 35 6.72 2.22 7.01
C ALA A 35 6.71 3.33 5.95
N ASP A 36 7.89 3.72 5.46
CA ASP A 36 7.99 4.61 4.30
C ASP A 36 7.33 3.97 3.06
N TRP A 37 6.83 4.80 2.15
CA TRP A 37 6.28 4.31 0.88
C TRP A 37 7.38 3.58 0.08
N PRO A 38 7.13 2.34 -0.37
CA PRO A 38 8.13 1.53 -1.04
C PRO A 38 8.45 2.08 -2.43
N ALA A 39 9.70 1.90 -2.89
CA ALA A 39 10.09 2.32 -4.23
C ALA A 39 9.50 1.36 -5.28
N ALA A 40 8.81 1.92 -6.28
CA ALA A 40 8.36 1.15 -7.43
C ALA A 40 9.55 0.79 -8.34
N VAL A 41 9.39 -0.30 -9.08
CA VAL A 41 10.30 -0.71 -10.15
C VAL A 41 9.63 -0.53 -11.51
N THR A 42 10.43 -0.31 -12.55
CA THR A 42 9.94 -0.40 -13.92
C THR A 42 9.80 -1.88 -14.28
N PRO A 43 8.61 -2.38 -14.71
CA PRO A 43 8.41 -3.79 -15.01
C PRO A 43 9.40 -4.38 -16.02
N ALA A 44 9.77 -3.59 -17.05
CA ALA A 44 10.72 -4.01 -18.09
C ALA A 44 12.17 -4.17 -17.58
N ASP A 45 12.49 -3.54 -16.44
CA ASP A 45 13.82 -3.59 -15.82
C ASP A 45 13.87 -4.56 -14.63
N ALA A 46 12.78 -5.27 -14.33
CA ALA A 46 12.73 -6.21 -13.23
C ALA A 46 13.60 -7.45 -13.49
N ASP A 47 14.48 -7.77 -12.53
CA ASP A 47 15.30 -8.99 -12.56
C ASP A 47 14.47 -10.23 -12.17
N GLY A 48 13.61 -10.68 -13.09
CA GLY A 48 12.82 -11.90 -12.91
C GLY A 48 11.36 -11.64 -12.54
N GLU A 49 10.88 -12.30 -11.48
CA GLU A 49 9.50 -12.12 -11.01
C GLU A 49 9.36 -10.80 -10.25
N PHE A 50 8.27 -10.09 -10.50
CA PHE A 50 7.86 -8.89 -9.76
C PHE A 50 6.38 -8.99 -9.37
N TRP A 51 5.98 -8.13 -8.45
CA TRP A 51 4.63 -8.02 -7.94
C TRP A 51 4.01 -6.74 -8.45
N VAL A 52 2.74 -6.77 -8.86
CA VAL A 52 1.99 -5.58 -9.24
C VAL A 52 0.81 -5.45 -8.30
N VAL A 53 0.67 -4.30 -7.67
CA VAL A 53 -0.55 -3.90 -6.98
C VAL A 53 -1.39 -3.11 -7.98
N TRP A 54 -2.45 -3.74 -8.49
CA TRP A 54 -3.40 -3.10 -9.41
C TRP A 54 -4.41 -2.29 -8.60
N THR A 55 -4.53 -1.00 -8.88
CA THR A 55 -5.38 -0.08 -8.13
C THR A 55 -6.59 0.40 -8.93
N ALA A 56 -6.53 0.33 -10.26
CA ALA A 56 -7.70 0.49 -11.12
C ALA A 56 -7.61 -0.44 -12.33
N ILE A 57 -8.74 -1.04 -12.71
CA ILE A 57 -8.88 -1.90 -13.88
C ILE A 57 -10.12 -1.46 -14.66
N ALA A 58 -9.99 -1.30 -15.97
CA ALA A 58 -11.08 -0.98 -16.87
C ALA A 58 -11.09 -1.90 -18.10
N GLU A 59 -12.21 -1.91 -18.81
CA GLU A 59 -12.38 -2.69 -20.04
C GLU A 59 -11.48 -2.19 -21.19
N ASN A 60 -11.09 -0.91 -21.17
CA ASN A 60 -10.20 -0.30 -22.15
C ASN A 60 -9.46 0.92 -21.56
N GLY A 61 -8.43 1.39 -22.26
CA GLY A 61 -7.54 2.46 -21.80
C GLY A 61 -8.13 3.88 -21.80
N ASP A 62 -9.32 4.08 -22.36
CA ASP A 62 -9.96 5.40 -22.44
C ASP A 62 -10.85 5.70 -21.22
N ASP A 63 -10.95 4.77 -20.27
CA ASP A 63 -11.77 4.97 -19.07
C ASP A 63 -11.20 6.10 -18.18
N PRO A 64 -11.98 7.16 -17.88
CA PRO A 64 -11.50 8.29 -17.09
C PRO A 64 -11.12 7.91 -15.65
N ALA A 65 -11.57 6.76 -15.14
CA ALA A 65 -11.14 6.26 -13.85
C ALA A 65 -9.63 5.92 -13.84
N LEU A 66 -9.07 5.44 -14.96
CA LEU A 66 -7.65 5.16 -15.07
C LEU A 66 -6.82 6.44 -14.97
N ALA A 67 -7.24 7.51 -15.64
CA ALA A 67 -6.55 8.81 -15.56
C ALA A 67 -6.64 9.41 -14.15
N THR A 68 -7.80 9.30 -13.50
CA THR A 68 -7.99 9.74 -12.10
C THR A 68 -7.06 8.99 -11.16
N GLU A 69 -6.89 7.68 -11.39
CA GLU A 69 -6.03 6.85 -10.57
C GLU A 69 -4.54 7.15 -10.78
N VAL A 70 -4.11 7.42 -12.01
CA VAL A 70 -2.75 7.89 -12.32
C VAL A 70 -2.44 9.19 -11.58
N GLU A 71 -3.36 10.17 -11.61
CA GLU A 71 -3.16 11.44 -10.90
C GLU A 71 -3.04 11.24 -9.38
N ARG A 72 -3.84 10.35 -8.80
CA ARG A 72 -3.76 10.00 -7.36
C ARG A 72 -2.41 9.39 -7.00
N LEU A 73 -1.94 8.41 -7.77
CA LEU A 73 -0.65 7.76 -7.54
C LEU A 73 0.52 8.73 -7.74
N ALA A 74 0.40 9.69 -8.67
CA ALA A 74 1.39 10.74 -8.85
C ALA A 74 1.50 11.66 -7.62
N ASP A 75 0.38 11.99 -6.95
CA ASP A 75 0.38 12.74 -5.68
C ASP A 75 1.09 11.98 -4.55
N GLU A 76 1.15 10.65 -4.64
CA GLU A 76 1.88 9.76 -3.72
C GLU A 76 3.35 9.53 -4.14
N GLY A 77 3.76 10.05 -5.29
CA GLY A 77 5.12 9.98 -5.81
C GLY A 77 5.39 8.80 -6.76
N TYR A 78 4.35 8.12 -7.23
CA TYR A 78 4.45 7.04 -8.20
C TYR A 78 4.15 7.54 -9.61
N GLU A 79 5.15 7.45 -10.49
CA GLU A 79 4.98 7.74 -11.92
C GLU A 79 4.58 6.44 -12.64
N VAL A 80 3.29 6.29 -12.93
CA VAL A 80 2.73 5.13 -13.61
C VAL A 80 1.86 5.54 -14.79
N ASP A 81 1.80 4.69 -15.81
CA ASP A 81 0.87 4.81 -16.94
C ASP A 81 -0.05 3.58 -16.97
N PRO A 82 -1.28 3.69 -17.52
CA PRO A 82 -2.12 2.52 -17.75
C PRO A 82 -1.45 1.56 -18.74
N TRP A 83 -1.49 0.27 -18.43
CA TRP A 83 -0.85 -0.76 -19.25
C TRP A 83 -1.66 -2.05 -19.28
N ALA A 84 -1.37 -2.90 -20.26
CA ALA A 84 -2.07 -4.15 -20.45
C ALA A 84 -1.56 -5.20 -19.45
N PRO A 85 -2.43 -5.83 -18.62
CA PRO A 85 -2.01 -6.89 -17.73
C PRO A 85 -1.45 -8.13 -18.45
N SER A 86 -1.69 -8.26 -19.76
CA SER A 86 -1.06 -9.28 -20.60
C SER A 86 0.47 -9.18 -20.65
N CYS A 87 1.03 -8.00 -20.34
CA CYS A 87 2.47 -7.78 -20.24
C CYS A 87 3.10 -8.34 -18.96
N GLN A 88 2.31 -8.83 -18.00
CA GLN A 88 2.78 -9.63 -16.88
C GLN A 88 2.23 -11.06 -16.99
N SER A 89 3.11 -12.04 -16.95
CA SER A 89 2.71 -13.45 -17.03
C SER A 89 1.65 -13.80 -15.99
N GLY A 90 0.46 -14.22 -16.43
CA GLY A 90 -0.65 -14.65 -15.56
C GLY A 90 -1.58 -13.55 -15.06
N ALA A 91 -1.25 -12.26 -15.21
CA ALA A 91 -2.08 -11.18 -14.69
C ALA A 91 -3.36 -10.96 -15.50
N GLN A 92 -3.33 -11.11 -16.83
CA GLN A 92 -4.54 -11.04 -17.65
C GLN A 92 -5.60 -12.05 -17.21
N ASP A 93 -5.24 -13.32 -17.04
CA ASP A 93 -6.19 -14.37 -16.65
C ASP A 93 -6.79 -14.08 -15.27
N ALA A 94 -5.96 -13.62 -14.32
CA ALA A 94 -6.41 -13.26 -12.97
C ALA A 94 -7.41 -12.09 -12.99
N LEU A 95 -7.09 -11.01 -13.68
CA LEU A 95 -7.91 -9.80 -13.71
C LEU A 95 -9.16 -9.95 -14.57
N SER A 96 -9.06 -10.69 -15.69
CA SER A 96 -10.22 -11.03 -16.52
C SER A 96 -11.19 -11.93 -15.74
N GLY A 97 -10.67 -12.87 -14.96
CA GLY A 97 -11.48 -13.72 -14.08
C GLY A 97 -12.18 -12.94 -12.95
N LEU A 98 -11.54 -11.87 -12.45
CA LEU A 98 -12.09 -11.02 -11.39
C LEU A 98 -13.15 -10.04 -11.91
N THR A 99 -12.90 -9.41 -13.07
CA THR A 99 -13.70 -8.29 -13.59
C THR A 99 -14.70 -8.68 -14.68
N GLY A 100 -14.45 -9.79 -15.38
CA GLY A 100 -15.21 -10.19 -16.58
C GLY A 100 -14.78 -9.47 -17.87
N TYR A 101 -13.75 -8.62 -17.84
CA TYR A 101 -13.20 -7.98 -19.02
C TYR A 101 -12.34 -8.95 -19.82
N GLY A 102 -12.37 -8.87 -21.17
CA GLY A 102 -11.61 -9.78 -22.03
C GLY A 102 -10.14 -9.37 -22.19
N GLU A 103 -9.91 -8.08 -22.43
CA GLU A 103 -8.58 -7.47 -22.60
C GLU A 103 -8.51 -6.21 -21.75
N PRO A 104 -8.50 -6.34 -20.40
CA PRO A 104 -8.51 -5.19 -19.52
C PRO A 104 -7.25 -4.32 -19.71
N VAL A 105 -7.38 -3.05 -19.36
CA VAL A 105 -6.25 -2.13 -19.14
C VAL A 105 -6.27 -1.74 -17.67
N GLY A 106 -5.10 -1.70 -17.04
CA GLY A 106 -4.98 -1.42 -15.62
C GLY A 106 -3.95 -0.35 -15.30
N VAL A 107 -4.16 0.31 -14.17
CA VAL A 107 -3.14 1.08 -13.46
C VAL A 107 -2.65 0.22 -12.32
N GLY A 108 -1.34 0.01 -12.25
CA GLY A 108 -0.74 -0.79 -11.19
C GLY A 108 0.70 -0.41 -10.95
N VAL A 109 1.10 -0.47 -9.69
CA VAL A 109 2.46 -0.16 -9.23
C VAL A 109 3.24 -1.46 -9.09
N ALA A 110 4.40 -1.55 -9.74
CA ALA A 110 5.23 -2.73 -9.72
C ALA A 110 6.32 -2.64 -8.64
N PHE A 111 6.57 -3.76 -7.96
CA PHE A 111 7.54 -3.91 -6.89
C PHE A 111 8.42 -5.14 -7.12
N GLY A 112 9.69 -5.01 -6.77
CA GLY A 112 10.67 -6.10 -6.89
C GLY A 112 10.50 -7.20 -5.82
N SER A 113 9.64 -7.00 -4.83
CA SER A 113 9.41 -7.95 -3.74
C SER A 113 7.94 -8.00 -3.30
N GLU A 114 7.54 -9.13 -2.72
CA GLU A 114 6.22 -9.30 -2.08
C GLU A 114 6.05 -8.38 -0.87
N GLU A 115 7.13 -8.16 -0.11
CA GLU A 115 7.11 -7.33 1.10
C GLU A 115 6.80 -5.88 0.75
N ASP A 116 7.46 -5.32 -0.28
CA ASP A 116 7.19 -3.96 -0.75
C ASP A 116 5.75 -3.82 -1.29
N ALA A 117 5.27 -4.80 -2.05
CA ALA A 117 3.89 -4.81 -2.53
C ALA A 117 2.88 -4.85 -1.37
N GLY A 118 3.17 -5.63 -0.32
CA GLY A 118 2.34 -5.70 0.88
C GLY A 118 2.37 -4.43 1.73
N VAL A 119 3.52 -3.74 1.81
CA VAL A 119 3.61 -2.41 2.43
C VAL A 119 2.75 -1.42 1.66
N PHE A 120 2.88 -1.37 0.32
CA PHE A 120 2.06 -0.51 -0.51
C PHE A 120 0.56 -0.80 -0.32
N ASP A 121 0.13 -2.06 -0.44
CA ASP A 121 -1.27 -2.47 -0.30
C ASP A 121 -1.87 -2.09 1.07
N THR A 122 -1.09 -2.25 2.15
CA THR A 122 -1.55 -1.87 3.49
C THR A 122 -1.64 -0.34 3.65
N ARG A 123 -0.75 0.42 3.01
CA ARG A 123 -0.78 1.89 3.07
C ARG A 123 -1.85 2.49 2.17
N ASP A 124 -2.13 1.84 1.05
CA ASP A 124 -3.16 2.20 0.06
C ASP A 124 -4.54 1.61 0.39
N GLU A 125 -4.75 1.24 1.67
CA GLU A 125 -5.91 0.50 2.16
C GLU A 125 -7.24 1.05 1.58
N GLY A 126 -7.90 0.22 0.76
CA GLY A 126 -9.20 0.51 0.15
C GLY A 126 -9.19 0.79 -1.36
N SER A 127 -8.01 0.91 -1.98
CA SER A 127 -7.86 1.18 -3.42
C SER A 127 -7.35 -0.02 -4.22
N THR A 128 -6.75 -1.03 -3.59
CA THR A 128 -6.27 -2.23 -4.28
C THR A 128 -7.40 -3.06 -4.86
N VAL A 129 -7.32 -3.34 -6.17
CA VAL A 129 -8.16 -4.30 -6.89
C VAL A 129 -7.59 -5.71 -6.74
N SER A 130 -6.29 -5.88 -6.97
CA SER A 130 -5.63 -7.18 -6.90
C SER A 130 -4.12 -7.05 -6.83
N ILE A 131 -3.45 -8.06 -6.27
CA ILE A 131 -1.99 -8.20 -6.34
C ILE A 131 -1.67 -9.41 -7.21
N THR A 132 -0.85 -9.21 -8.24
CA THR A 132 -0.40 -10.29 -9.12
C THR A 132 1.10 -10.43 -9.11
N LYS A 133 1.58 -11.66 -9.29
CA LYS A 133 3.01 -11.99 -9.39
C LYS A 133 3.31 -12.60 -10.75
N GLY A 134 4.39 -12.18 -11.39
CA GLY A 134 4.81 -12.73 -12.67
C GLY A 134 6.05 -12.07 -13.24
N THR A 135 6.39 -12.44 -14.47
CA THR A 135 7.52 -11.92 -15.25
C THR A 135 7.02 -11.02 -16.38
N TRP A 136 7.88 -10.13 -16.87
CA TRP A 136 7.57 -9.20 -17.94
C TRP A 136 7.60 -9.92 -19.29
N THR A 137 6.58 -9.71 -20.12
CA THR A 137 6.39 -10.44 -21.39
C THR A 137 6.31 -9.52 -22.61
N CYS A 138 6.31 -8.21 -22.38
CA CYS A 138 6.48 -7.17 -23.38
C CYS A 138 7.94 -6.65 -23.30
#